data_AF-A0A1T2A0M3-F1
#
_entry.id   AF-A0A1T2A0M3-F1
#
_cell.length_a   1.000
_cell.length_b   1.000
_cell.length_c   1.000
_cell.angle_alpha   90.00
_cell.angle_beta   90.00
_cell.angle_gamma   90.00
#
_symmetry.space_group_name_H-M   'P 1'
#
loop_
_entity.id
_entity.type
_entity.pdbx_description
1 polymer ?
#
loop_
_entity_poly.entity_id
_entity_poly.type
_entity_poly.pdbx_seq_one_letter_code
_entity_poly.pdbx_strand_id
1 'polypeptide(L)'
;MAQKKRLFDTPKHEQSPEQRRFVALTEIAYTVVDFGAAFCFVIGSIFFFYESLMIPGTWLFLIGSLLFAAKPSIRLWRELKLLEMGDYKDLAQRKQS
;
A
#
# COMPACT_ATOMS: atom_id res chain seq x y z
N MET A 1 20.51 -0.88 -11.21
CA MET A 1 19.12 -0.77 -10.72
C MET A 1 19.11 -1.15 -9.26
N ALA A 2 18.90 -0.21 -8.35
CA ALA A 2 19.07 -0.43 -6.92
C ALA A 2 18.05 -1.48 -6.42
N GLN A 3 18.57 -2.62 -5.95
CA GLN A 3 17.80 -3.62 -5.23
C GLN A 3 17.26 -2.96 -3.96
N LYS A 4 15.98 -2.60 -3.98
CA LYS A 4 15.26 -2.01 -2.85
C LYS A 4 15.10 -3.10 -1.80
N LYS A 5 16.13 -3.29 -0.97
CA LYS A 5 16.13 -4.20 0.18
C LYS A 5 14.92 -3.84 1.03
N ARG A 6 13.87 -4.67 1.03
CA ARG A 6 12.74 -4.45 1.95
C ARG A 6 13.29 -4.77 3.34
N LEU A 7 12.75 -4.12 4.38
CA LEU A 7 13.26 -4.29 5.74
C LEU A 7 13.18 -5.77 6.18
N PHE A 8 12.30 -6.54 5.53
CA PHE A 8 12.11 -7.98 5.68
C PHE A 8 11.99 -8.64 4.30
N ASP A 9 13.12 -9.04 3.72
CA ASP A 9 13.16 -9.74 2.43
C ASP A 9 13.12 -11.27 2.65
N THR A 10 11.94 -11.89 2.49
CA THR A 10 11.85 -13.35 2.33
C THR A 10 12.18 -13.72 0.88
N PRO A 11 13.15 -14.61 0.63
CA PRO A 11 13.51 -15.06 -0.72
C PRO A 11 12.28 -15.56 -1.51
N LYS A 12 12.19 -15.16 -2.78
CA LYS A 12 11.04 -15.45 -3.68
C LYS A 12 10.71 -16.94 -3.83
N HIS A 13 11.68 -17.81 -3.58
CA HIS A 13 11.55 -19.27 -3.67
C HIS A 13 10.89 -19.90 -2.42
N GLU A 14 10.84 -19.19 -1.29
CA GLU A 14 10.22 -19.65 -0.03
C GLU A 14 8.78 -19.14 0.14
N GLN A 15 8.30 -18.27 -0.76
CA GLN A 15 6.97 -17.69 -0.65
C GLN A 15 5.86 -18.69 -0.98
N SER A 16 4.88 -18.82 -0.08
CA SER A 16 3.71 -19.68 -0.31
C SER A 16 2.80 -19.06 -1.36
N PRO A 17 1.95 -19.86 -2.01
CA PRO A 17 0.90 -19.35 -2.89
C PRO A 17 0.05 -18.24 -2.24
N GLU A 18 -0.25 -18.38 -0.94
CA GLU A 18 -1.01 -17.39 -0.17
C GLU A 18 -0.27 -16.06 -0.02
N GLN A 19 1.02 -16.08 0.34
CA GLN A 19 1.85 -14.87 0.45
C GLN A 19 1.92 -14.12 -0.88
N ARG A 20 2.05 -14.85 -2.01
CA ARG A 20 2.08 -14.24 -3.35
C ARG A 20 0.76 -13.55 -3.68
N ARG A 21 -0.38 -14.18 -3.39
CA ARG A 21 -1.71 -13.59 -3.60
C ARG A 21 -1.90 -12.33 -2.74
N PHE A 22 -1.48 -12.39 -1.47
CA PHE A 22 -1.55 -11.23 -0.58
C PHE A 22 -0.70 -10.06 -1.09
N VAL A 23 0.54 -10.31 -1.52
CA VAL A 23 1.40 -9.27 -2.11
C VAL A 23 0.75 -8.66 -3.35
N ALA A 24 0.20 -9.46 -4.27
CA ALA A 24 -0.46 -8.95 -5.46
C ALA A 24 -1.66 -8.04 -5.12
N LEU A 25 -2.50 -8.44 -4.16
CA LEU A 25 -3.62 -7.63 -3.69
C LEU A 25 -3.14 -6.29 -3.09
N THR A 26 -2.07 -6.30 -2.29
CA THR A 26 -1.52 -5.05 -1.74
C THR A 26 -0.93 -4.13 -2.81
N GLU A 27 -0.34 -4.68 -3.88
CA GLU A 27 0.17 -3.87 -4.99
C GLU A 27 -0.94 -3.21 -5.81
N ILE A 28 -2.04 -3.93 -6.04
CA ILE A 28 -3.26 -3.35 -6.62
C ILE A 28 -3.80 -2.24 -5.70
N ALA A 29 -3.86 -2.48 -4.38
CA ALA A 29 -4.33 -1.49 -3.42
C ALA A 29 -3.48 -0.20 -3.43
N TYR A 30 -2.14 -0.30 -3.50
CA TYR A 30 -1.30 0.89 -3.64
C TYR A 30 -1.61 1.66 -4.93
N THR A 31 -1.80 0.94 -6.03
CA THR A 31 -2.08 1.55 -7.34
C THR A 31 -3.40 2.32 -7.30
N VAL A 32 -4.44 1.73 -6.71
CA VAL A 32 -5.75 2.39 -6.54
C VAL A 32 -5.64 3.63 -5.68
N VAL A 33 -4.91 3.56 -4.56
CA VAL A 33 -4.70 4.69 -3.65
C VAL A 33 -3.89 5.80 -4.33
N ASP A 34 -2.84 5.46 -5.08
CA ASP A 34 -2.02 6.42 -5.82
C ASP A 34 -2.85 7.17 -6.87
N PHE A 35 -3.62 6.45 -7.70
CA PHE A 35 -4.49 7.08 -8.68
C PHE A 35 -5.59 7.90 -8.02
N GLY A 36 -6.22 7.40 -6.96
CA GLY A 36 -7.23 8.13 -6.20
C GLY A 36 -6.69 9.45 -5.64
N ALA A 37 -5.51 9.43 -5.02
CA ALA A 37 -4.85 10.63 -4.53
C ALA A 37 -4.54 11.62 -5.67
N ALA A 38 -3.99 11.12 -6.79
CA ALA A 38 -3.67 11.93 -7.96
C ALA A 38 -4.93 12.60 -8.55
N PHE A 39 -6.04 11.87 -8.71
CA PHE A 39 -7.30 12.45 -9.19
C PHE A 39 -7.83 13.52 -8.25
N CYS A 40 -7.84 13.26 -6.93
CA CYS A 40 -8.24 14.25 -5.94
C CYS A 40 -7.40 15.54 -6.03
N PHE A 41 -6.08 15.43 -6.13
CA PHE A 41 -5.20 16.59 -6.24
C PHE A 41 -5.35 17.34 -7.56
N VAL A 42 -5.47 16.64 -8.69
CA VAL A 42 -5.66 17.29 -10.00
C VAL A 42 -6.98 18.03 -10.05
N ILE A 43 -8.09 17.38 -9.66
CA ILE A 43 -9.41 18.02 -9.66
C ILE A 43 -9.46 19.16 -8.64
N GLY A 44 -8.92 18.97 -7.45
CA GLY A 44 -8.82 20.03 -6.44
C GLY A 44 -8.02 21.23 -6.93
N SER A 45 -6.94 20.99 -7.69
CA SER A 45 -6.13 22.06 -8.28
C SER A 45 -6.92 22.86 -9.33
N ILE A 46 -7.75 22.17 -10.12
CA ILE A 46 -8.67 22.81 -11.07
C ILE A 46 -9.71 23.68 -10.31
N PHE A 47 -10.19 23.21 -9.15
CA PHE A 47 -11.18 23.97 -8.37
C PHE A 47 -10.62 25.28 -7.82
N PHE A 48 -9.33 25.35 -7.51
CA PHE A 48 -8.69 26.58 -7.03
C PHE A 48 -8.59 27.72 -8.06
N PHE A 49 -8.95 27.48 -9.34
CA PHE A 49 -9.14 28.55 -10.32
C PHE A 49 -10.46 29.32 -10.17
N TYR A 50 -11.38 28.83 -9.32
CA TYR A 50 -12.70 29.44 -9.13
C TYR A 50 -12.94 29.69 -7.64
N GLU A 51 -13.21 30.94 -7.25
CA GLU A 51 -13.45 31.30 -5.85
C GLU A 51 -14.62 30.54 -5.23
N SER A 52 -15.68 30.29 -6.02
CA SER A 52 -16.86 29.52 -5.60
C SER A 52 -16.57 28.03 -5.34
N LEU A 53 -15.48 27.47 -5.86
CA LEU A 53 -15.09 26.07 -5.71
C LEU A 53 -13.94 25.86 -4.72
N MET A 54 -13.50 26.89 -4.02
CA MET A 54 -12.34 26.81 -3.14
C MET A 54 -12.57 25.87 -1.94
N ILE A 55 -13.77 25.87 -1.35
CA ILE A 55 -14.14 24.96 -0.26
C ILE A 55 -14.11 23.49 -0.72
N PRO A 56 -14.80 23.08 -1.79
CA PRO A 56 -14.71 21.69 -2.26
C PRO A 56 -13.30 21.32 -2.76
N GLY A 57 -12.54 22.27 -3.30
CA GLY A 57 -11.12 22.07 -3.67
C GLY A 57 -10.25 21.72 -2.46
N THR A 58 -10.45 22.43 -1.34
CA THR A 58 -9.77 22.14 -0.06
C THR A 58 -10.08 20.73 0.43
N TRP A 59 -11.34 20.29 0.36
CA TRP A 59 -11.71 18.93 0.76
C TRP A 59 -11.11 17.86 -0.15
N LEU A 60 -11.05 18.09 -1.47
CA LEU A 60 -10.37 17.18 -2.39
C LEU A 60 -8.89 17.04 -2.05
N PHE A 61 -8.21 18.14 -1.72
CA PHE A 61 -6.83 18.08 -1.25
C PHE A 61 -6.67 17.34 0.07
N LEU A 62 -7.58 17.52 1.03
CA LEU A 62 -7.56 16.77 2.28
C LEU A 62 -7.72 15.26 2.03
N ILE A 63 -8.71 14.86 1.24
CA ILE A 63 -8.96 13.46 0.89
C ILE A 63 -7.76 12.87 0.12
N GLY A 64 -7.23 13.60 -0.87
CA GLY A 64 -6.03 13.19 -1.60
C GLY A 64 -4.83 12.99 -0.69
N SER A 65 -4.67 13.84 0.34
CA SER A 65 -3.60 13.73 1.34
C SER A 65 -3.76 12.50 2.23
N LEU A 66 -5.00 12.19 2.65
CA LEU A 66 -5.29 10.99 3.42
C LEU A 66 -5.04 9.71 2.60
N LEU A 67 -5.42 9.69 1.33
CA LEU A 67 -5.09 8.60 0.42
C LEU A 67 -3.58 8.45 0.26
N PHE A 68 -2.87 9.54 0.00
CA PHE A 68 -1.41 9.52 -0.11
C PHE A 68 -0.73 8.98 1.16
N ALA A 69 -1.24 9.33 2.34
CA ALA A 69 -0.78 8.82 3.63
C ALA A 69 -1.16 7.34 3.87
N ALA A 70 -2.20 6.81 3.23
CA ALA A 70 -2.57 5.40 3.35
C ALA A 70 -1.51 4.46 2.75
N LYS A 71 -0.73 4.93 1.75
CA LYS A 71 0.31 4.11 1.11
C LYS A 71 1.38 3.58 2.07
N PRO A 72 2.08 4.42 2.87
CA PRO A 72 3.01 3.91 3.89
C PRO A 72 2.32 3.02 4.93
N SER A 73 1.05 3.28 5.28
CA SER A 73 0.28 2.46 6.23
C SER A 73 0.01 1.05 5.70
N ILE A 74 -0.46 0.94 4.45
CA ILE A 74 -0.66 -0.35 3.79
C ILE A 74 0.68 -1.08 3.59
N ARG A 75 1.78 -0.34 3.39
CA ARG A 75 3.13 -0.92 3.31
C ARG A 75 3.59 -1.52 4.61
N LEU A 76 3.43 -0.80 5.71
CA LEU A 76 3.76 -1.30 7.04
C LEU A 76 2.92 -2.52 7.38
N TRP A 77 1.61 -2.44 7.17
CA TRP A 77 0.70 -3.56 7.42
C TRP A 77 1.07 -4.81 6.62
N ARG A 78 1.40 -4.65 5.33
CA ARG A 78 1.86 -5.75 4.49
C ARG A 78 3.14 -6.39 5.04
N GLU A 79 4.12 -5.58 5.43
CA GLU A 79 5.39 -6.07 5.96
C GLU A 79 5.17 -6.85 7.27
N LEU A 80 4.33 -6.35 8.18
CA LEU A 80 3.95 -7.07 9.41
C LEU A 80 3.23 -8.39 9.14
N LYS A 81 2.27 -8.41 8.19
CA LYS A 81 1.55 -9.63 7.83
C LYS A 81 2.43 -10.68 7.15
N LEU A 82 3.40 -10.27 6.35
CA LEU A 82 4.35 -11.20 5.73
C LEU A 82 5.28 -11.83 6.76
N LEU A 83 5.72 -11.07 7.78
CA LEU A 83 6.49 -11.59 8.91
C LEU A 83 5.69 -12.65 9.68
N GLU A 84 4.45 -12.34 10.04
CA GLU A 84 3.57 -13.27 10.73
C GLU A 84 3.35 -14.57 9.92
N MET A 85 3.12 -14.46 8.61
CA MET A 85 2.97 -15.63 7.73
C MET A 85 4.26 -16.47 7.57
N GLY A 86 5.43 -15.87 7.75
CA GLY A 86 6.70 -16.58 7.75
C GLY A 86 6.85 -17.50 8.96
N ASP A 87 6.56 -16.96 10.15
CA ASP A 87 6.68 -17.69 11.42
C ASP A 87 5.74 -18.93 11.48
N TYR A 88 4.50 -18.80 10.98
CA TYR A 88 3.57 -19.94 10.93
C TYR A 88 4.07 -21.13 10.11
N LYS A 89 4.85 -20.89 9.04
CA LYS A 89 5.41 -21.98 8.24
C LYS A 89 6.49 -22.73 9.00
N ASP A 90 7.37 -22.00 9.69
CA ASP A 90 8.45 -22.59 10.49
C ASP A 90 7.87 -23.46 11.61
N LEU A 91 6.80 -22.99 12.27
CA LEU A 91 6.07 -23.76 13.28
C LEU A 91 5.39 -25.01 12.70
N ALA A 92 4.77 -24.90 11.52
CA ALA A 92 4.12 -26.03 10.87
C ALA A 92 5.13 -27.12 10.45
N GLN A 93 6.32 -26.73 9.99
CA GLN A 93 7.36 -27.65 9.55
C GLN A 93 8.00 -28.41 10.73
N ARG A 94 8.20 -27.74 11.87
CA ARG A 94 8.69 -28.39 13.12
C ARG A 94 7.73 -29.41 13.71
N LYS A 95 6.42 -29.27 13.47
CA LYS A 95 5.41 -30.21 14.00
C LYS A 95 5.32 -31.50 13.16
N GLN A 96 5.90 -31.51 11.97
CA GLN A 96 5.92 -32.66 11.06
C GLN A 96 7.19 -33.50 11.14
N SER A 97 8.21 -33.03 11.88
CA SER A 97 9.46 -33.75 12.21
C SER A 97 9.40 -34.33 13.61
#